data_AF-A0A2U2SR64-F1
#
_entry.id   AF-A0A2U2SR64-F1
#
_cell.length_a   1.000
_cell.length_b   1.000
_cell.length_c   1.000
_cell.angle_alpha   90.00
_cell.angle_beta   90.00
_cell.angle_gamma   90.00
#
_symmetry.space_group_name_H-M   'P 1'
#
loop_
_entity.id
_entity.type
_entity.pdbx_description
1 polymer ?
#
loop_
_entity_poly.entity_id
_entity_poly.type
_entity_poly.pdbx_seq_one_letter_code
_entity_poly.pdbx_strand_id
1 'polypeptide(L)'
;MRDGGANMSTPDPYQVLGLEPGASLEEVRQAYFQKVRTHPPERDPEMFKAVRAAYEQLSHAAETPDPLFRLREPKAWSPEQTRVEIKVDTRFHREDVIIALRAWSELGREDFSSDLREVDL
;
A
#
# COMPACT_ATOMS: atom_id res chain seq x y z
N MET A 1 30.89 -22.99 -7.97
CA MET A 1 29.75 -22.46 -7.19
C MET A 1 30.07 -21.03 -6.77
N ARG A 2 29.15 -20.11 -7.08
CA ARG A 2 29.20 -18.63 -6.97
C ARG A 2 29.85 -17.89 -8.14
N ASP A 3 29.07 -17.83 -9.23
CA ASP A 3 29.11 -16.71 -10.18
C ASP A 3 28.22 -15.57 -9.64
N GLY A 4 28.67 -14.33 -9.79
CA GLY A 4 27.93 -13.13 -9.41
C GLY A 4 28.77 -11.88 -9.69
N GLY A 5 28.79 -11.44 -10.95
CA GLY A 5 29.54 -10.29 -11.43
C GLY A 5 28.97 -8.93 -11.05
N ALA A 6 29.77 -7.90 -11.37
CA ALA A 6 29.68 -6.45 -11.09
C ALA A 6 30.28 -6.06 -9.72
N ASN A 7 31.33 -5.23 -9.64
CA ASN A 7 31.39 -3.91 -10.26
C ASN A 7 32.85 -3.39 -10.41
N MET A 8 33.19 -2.90 -11.61
CA MET A 8 34.47 -2.25 -11.92
C MET A 8 34.43 -0.78 -11.44
N SER A 9 35.44 -0.36 -10.69
CA SER A 9 35.76 1.04 -10.33
C SER A 9 34.80 1.83 -9.41
N THR A 10 33.80 1.22 -8.79
CA THR A 10 32.96 1.94 -7.79
C THR A 10 33.64 1.86 -6.41
N PRO A 11 33.85 2.99 -5.71
CA PRO A 11 34.45 2.98 -4.37
C PRO A 11 33.62 2.11 -3.43
N ASP A 12 34.29 1.37 -2.56
CA ASP A 12 33.65 0.47 -1.60
C ASP A 12 32.63 1.27 -0.76
N PRO A 13 31.33 0.92 -0.78
CA PRO A 13 30.31 1.68 -0.08
C PRO A 13 30.54 1.72 1.43
N TYR A 14 31.18 0.70 2.02
CA TYR A 14 31.59 0.72 3.42
C TYR A 14 32.67 1.78 3.68
N GLN A 15 33.66 1.89 2.81
CA GLN A 15 34.70 2.92 2.91
C GLN A 15 34.14 4.34 2.72
N VAL A 16 33.19 4.52 1.81
CA VAL A 16 32.53 5.82 1.58
C VAL A 16 31.76 6.27 2.83
N LEU A 17 31.15 5.33 3.57
CA LEU A 17 30.51 5.61 4.86
C LEU A 17 31.47 5.62 6.05
N GLY A 18 32.71 5.16 5.88
CA GLY A 18 33.71 5.03 6.95
C GLY A 18 33.39 3.91 7.93
N LEU A 19 32.81 2.82 7.43
CA LEU A 19 32.40 1.64 8.18
C LEU A 19 33.26 0.44 7.83
N GLU A 20 33.34 -0.51 8.76
CA GLU A 20 33.98 -1.80 8.52
C GLU A 20 33.10 -2.68 7.60
N PRO A 21 33.72 -3.54 6.76
CA PRO A 21 32.98 -4.49 5.93
C PRO A 21 32.11 -5.42 6.80
N GLY A 22 30.81 -5.45 6.52
CA GLY A 22 29.86 -6.27 7.29
C GLY A 22 29.22 -5.55 8.48
N ALA A 23 29.37 -4.24 8.60
CA ALA A 23 28.58 -3.42 9.51
C ALA A 23 27.06 -3.67 9.33
N SER A 24 26.33 -3.65 10.44
CA SER A 24 24.89 -3.84 10.47
C SER A 24 24.15 -2.69 9.79
N LEU A 25 22.90 -2.93 9.35
CA LEU A 25 22.07 -1.91 8.70
C LEU A 25 21.85 -0.67 9.59
N GLU A 26 21.79 -0.86 10.90
CA GLU A 26 21.66 0.24 11.87
C GLU A 26 22.92 1.11 11.91
N GLU A 27 24.11 0.50 11.88
CA GLU A 27 25.39 1.23 11.80
C GLU A 27 25.52 1.99 10.46
N VAL A 28 25.07 1.37 9.37
CA VAL A 28 24.99 2.00 8.03
C VAL A 28 24.07 3.23 8.05
N ARG A 29 22.88 3.13 8.64
CA ARG A 29 21.96 4.27 8.81
C ARG A 29 22.57 5.38 9.67
N GLN A 30 23.18 5.02 10.79
CA GLN A 30 23.78 6.00 11.70
C GLN A 30 24.92 6.76 11.02
N ALA A 31 25.82 6.06 10.32
CA ALA A 31 26.91 6.70 9.57
C ALA A 31 26.39 7.62 8.46
N TYR A 32 25.34 7.22 7.74
CA TYR A 32 24.68 8.05 6.75
C TYR A 32 24.15 9.36 7.37
N PHE A 33 23.41 9.29 8.49
CA PHE A 33 22.90 10.51 9.14
C PHE A 33 24.01 11.45 9.61
N GLN A 34 25.10 10.90 10.14
CA GLN A 34 26.25 11.72 10.56
C GLN A 34 26.91 12.41 9.35
N LYS A 35 27.09 11.69 8.23
CA LYS A 35 27.69 12.27 7.02
C LYS A 35 26.78 13.30 6.34
N VAL A 36 25.48 13.10 6.30
CA VAL A 36 24.53 14.08 5.77
C VAL A 36 24.50 15.36 6.61
N ARG A 37 24.62 15.25 7.94
CA ARG A 37 24.74 16.43 8.82
C ARG A 37 26.05 17.19 8.59
N THR A 38 27.12 16.49 8.29
CA THR A 38 28.46 17.08 8.08
C THR A 38 28.61 17.66 6.67
N HIS A 39 28.02 17.00 5.68
CA HIS A 39 28.03 17.36 4.25
C HIS A 39 26.59 17.55 3.75
N PRO A 40 25.94 18.68 4.10
CA PRO A 40 24.61 18.98 3.61
C PRO A 40 24.65 19.24 2.10
N PRO A 41 23.56 18.90 1.37
CA PRO A 41 23.51 19.00 -0.09
C PRO A 41 23.72 20.43 -0.61
N GLU A 42 23.40 21.45 0.20
CA GLU A 42 23.60 22.86 -0.14
C GLU A 42 25.08 23.27 -0.13
N ARG A 43 25.92 22.57 0.64
CA ARG A 43 27.33 22.93 0.86
C ARG A 43 28.30 22.04 0.08
N ASP A 44 27.97 20.76 -0.06
CA ASP A 44 28.83 19.79 -0.73
C ASP A 44 27.98 18.72 -1.46
N PRO A 45 27.44 19.06 -2.64
CA PRO A 45 26.52 18.17 -3.37
C PRO A 45 27.23 16.91 -3.90
N GLU A 46 28.53 16.97 -4.19
CA GLU A 46 29.29 15.84 -4.72
C GLU A 46 29.52 14.79 -3.63
N MET A 47 29.95 15.20 -2.43
CA MET A 47 30.07 14.26 -1.30
C MET A 47 28.72 13.71 -0.87
N PHE A 48 27.66 14.52 -0.89
CA PHE A 48 26.31 14.04 -0.58
C PHE A 48 25.86 12.94 -1.55
N LYS A 49 26.08 13.11 -2.85
CA LYS A 49 25.77 12.08 -3.86
C LYS A 49 26.54 10.78 -3.60
N ALA A 50 27.83 10.86 -3.28
CA ALA A 50 28.65 9.69 -2.99
C ALA A 50 28.14 8.94 -1.74
N VAL A 51 27.86 9.66 -0.66
CA VAL A 51 27.30 9.11 0.59
C VAL A 51 25.94 8.47 0.37
N ARG A 52 25.09 9.13 -0.44
CA ARG A 52 23.75 8.63 -0.78
C ARG A 52 23.82 7.34 -1.60
N ALA A 53 24.66 7.30 -2.63
CA ALA A 53 24.85 6.13 -3.48
C ALA A 53 25.37 4.93 -2.68
N ALA A 54 26.31 5.14 -1.75
CA ALA A 54 26.83 4.10 -0.88
C ALA A 54 25.74 3.53 0.05
N TYR A 55 24.92 4.39 0.66
CA TYR A 55 23.81 3.97 1.51
C TYR A 55 22.76 3.15 0.74
N GLU A 56 22.38 3.57 -0.47
CA GLU A 56 21.39 2.85 -1.28
C GLU A 56 21.86 1.46 -1.67
N GLN A 57 23.14 1.30 -2.04
CA GLN A 57 23.72 -0.01 -2.34
C GLN A 57 23.65 -0.97 -1.14
N LEU A 58 23.99 -0.47 0.06
CA LEU A 58 23.94 -1.28 1.29
C LEU A 58 22.51 -1.57 1.76
N SER A 59 21.61 -0.60 1.60
CA SER A 59 20.20 -0.75 1.98
C SER A 59 19.48 -1.74 1.06
N HIS A 60 19.69 -1.67 -0.25
CA HIS A 60 19.08 -2.62 -1.20
C HIS A 60 19.61 -4.05 -1.06
N ALA A 61 20.87 -4.23 -0.66
CA ALA A 61 21.41 -5.55 -0.36
C ALA A 61 20.78 -6.16 0.91
N ALA A 62 20.42 -5.33 1.89
CA ALA A 62 19.76 -5.77 3.13
C ALA A 62 18.23 -5.93 2.97
N GLU A 63 17.63 -5.13 2.11
CA GLU A 63 16.22 -5.18 1.75
C GLU A 63 16.01 -6.34 0.77
N THR A 64 15.99 -7.55 1.32
CA THR A 64 15.43 -8.69 0.60
C THR A 64 13.99 -8.29 0.27
N PRO A 65 13.60 -8.16 -1.01
CA PRO A 65 12.29 -7.65 -1.36
C PRO A 65 11.24 -8.48 -0.62
N ASP A 66 10.42 -7.78 0.17
CA ASP A 66 9.43 -8.38 1.04
C ASP A 66 8.62 -9.41 0.25
N PRO A 67 8.50 -10.67 0.71
CA PRO A 67 7.75 -11.71 0.02
C PRO A 67 6.30 -11.32 -0.28
N LEU A 68 5.77 -10.25 0.31
CA LEU A 68 4.49 -9.64 -0.03
C LEU A 68 4.42 -9.02 -1.43
N PHE A 69 5.51 -8.49 -1.98
CA PHE A 69 5.56 -7.95 -3.36
C PHE A 69 5.88 -9.01 -4.41
N ARG A 70 6.16 -10.26 -3.98
CA ARG A 70 6.20 -11.39 -4.90
C ARG A 70 4.78 -11.65 -5.33
N LEU A 71 4.47 -11.38 -6.60
CA LEU A 71 3.19 -11.71 -7.22
C LEU A 71 2.92 -13.20 -6.99
N ARG A 72 2.18 -13.52 -5.93
CA ARG A 72 1.70 -14.88 -5.69
C ARG A 72 0.64 -15.13 -6.74
N GLU A 73 0.77 -16.22 -7.49
CA GLU A 73 -0.30 -16.66 -8.36
C GLU A 73 -1.58 -16.76 -7.53
N PRO A 74 -2.65 -16.02 -7.89
CA PRO A 74 -3.91 -16.14 -7.18
C PRO A 74 -4.35 -17.59 -7.28
N LYS A 75 -4.85 -18.15 -6.18
CA LYS A 75 -5.43 -19.50 -6.18
C LYS A 75 -6.42 -19.57 -7.35
N ALA A 76 -6.19 -20.51 -8.28
CA ALA A 76 -7.06 -20.69 -9.43
C ALA A 76 -8.51 -20.80 -8.95
N TRP A 77 -9.36 -19.91 -9.45
CA TRP A 77 -10.79 -19.96 -9.18
C TRP A 77 -11.33 -21.31 -9.67
N SER A 78 -11.95 -22.08 -8.77
CA SER A 78 -12.62 -23.32 -9.14
C SER A 78 -14.14 -23.17 -9.00
N PRO A 79 -14.94 -23.54 -10.02
CA PRO A 79 -16.39 -23.43 -10.00
C PRO A 79 -17.03 -24.26 -8.88
N GLU A 80 -16.34 -25.28 -8.36
CA GLU A 80 -16.85 -26.14 -7.27
C GLU A 80 -16.91 -25.41 -5.92
N GLN A 81 -16.14 -24.32 -5.72
CA GLN A 81 -16.11 -23.57 -4.47
C GLN A 81 -17.29 -22.58 -4.32
N THR A 82 -18.01 -22.29 -5.41
CA THR A 82 -19.10 -21.28 -5.42
C THR A 82 -20.49 -21.91 -5.38
N ARG A 83 -20.59 -23.23 -5.25
CA ARG A 83 -21.90 -23.87 -5.08
C ARG A 83 -22.37 -23.77 -3.63
N VAL A 84 -22.51 -22.53 -3.14
CA VAL A 84 -23.35 -22.24 -2.00
C VAL A 84 -24.76 -22.58 -2.44
N GLU A 85 -25.40 -23.54 -1.79
CA GLU A 85 -26.81 -23.83 -2.01
C GLU A 85 -27.62 -22.68 -1.39
N ILE A 86 -27.70 -21.55 -2.10
CA ILE A 86 -28.48 -20.40 -1.67
C ILE A 86 -29.96 -20.78 -1.83
N LYS A 87 -30.58 -21.18 -0.72
CA LYS A 87 -32.03 -21.36 -0.66
C LYS A 87 -32.68 -19.98 -0.55
N VAL A 88 -32.96 -19.38 -1.70
CA VAL A 88 -33.81 -18.19 -1.76
C VAL A 88 -35.27 -18.61 -1.61
N ASP A 89 -36.01 -17.97 -0.71
CA ASP A 89 -37.47 -18.12 -0.67
C ASP A 89 -38.05 -17.26 -1.78
N THR A 90 -38.62 -17.92 -2.80
CA THR A 90 -39.22 -17.24 -3.96
C THR A 90 -40.71 -16.97 -3.76
N ARG A 91 -41.26 -17.32 -2.60
CA ARG A 91 -42.65 -17.02 -2.27
C ARG A 91 -42.80 -15.56 -1.93
N PHE A 92 -43.79 -14.94 -2.57
CA PHE A 92 -44.21 -13.60 -2.24
C PHE A 92 -45.06 -13.62 -0.98
N HIS A 93 -44.54 -13.03 0.09
CA HIS A 93 -45.21 -12.91 1.37
C HIS A 93 -45.97 -11.59 1.46
N ARG A 94 -46.93 -11.50 2.37
CA ARG A 94 -47.76 -10.28 2.52
C ARG A 94 -46.90 -9.09 2.94
N GLU A 95 -45.84 -9.33 3.70
CA GLU A 95 -44.88 -8.35 4.16
C GLU A 95 -44.11 -7.71 2.99
N ASP A 96 -43.91 -8.45 1.88
CA ASP A 96 -43.25 -7.95 0.67
C ASP A 96 -44.06 -6.86 -0.04
N VAL A 97 -45.38 -6.82 0.18
CA VAL A 97 -46.28 -5.78 -0.35
C VAL A 97 -45.87 -4.40 0.16
N ILE A 98 -45.51 -4.28 1.44
CA ILE A 98 -45.11 -2.98 2.02
C ILE A 98 -43.77 -2.53 1.43
N ILE A 99 -42.86 -3.47 1.20
CA ILE A 99 -41.55 -3.19 0.59
C ILE A 99 -41.73 -2.74 -0.86
N ALA A 100 -42.54 -3.45 -1.64
CA ALA A 100 -42.86 -3.07 -3.01
C ALA A 100 -43.58 -1.71 -3.07
N LEU A 101 -44.56 -1.48 -2.19
CA LEU A 101 -45.28 -0.21 -2.16
C LEU A 101 -44.36 0.95 -1.77
N ARG A 102 -43.41 0.78 -0.83
CA ARG A 102 -42.43 1.81 -0.50
C ARG A 102 -41.45 2.11 -1.64
N ALA A 103 -41.08 1.10 -2.43
CA ALA A 103 -40.15 1.31 -3.55
C ALA A 103 -40.82 1.97 -4.76
N TRP A 104 -42.15 1.82 -4.91
CA TRP A 104 -42.88 2.26 -6.10
C TRP A 104 -43.90 3.37 -5.84
N SER A 105 -44.06 3.80 -4.58
CA SER A 105 -44.96 4.89 -4.21
C SER A 105 -44.37 5.78 -3.12
N GLU A 106 -45.04 6.90 -2.85
CA GLU A 106 -44.69 7.85 -1.78
C GLU A 106 -45.10 7.38 -0.38
N LEU A 107 -45.52 6.12 -0.20
CA LEU A 107 -45.88 5.54 1.11
C LEU A 107 -44.71 5.54 2.12
N GLY A 108 -43.47 5.74 1.68
CA GLY A 108 -42.30 5.94 2.53
C GLY A 108 -41.86 7.40 2.68
N ARG A 109 -42.57 8.36 2.07
CA ARG A 109 -42.24 9.79 2.18
C ARG A 109 -42.55 10.25 3.61
N GLU A 110 -41.57 10.87 4.26
CA GLU A 110 -41.71 11.39 5.63
C GLU A 110 -41.90 12.91 5.67
N ASP A 111 -41.58 13.63 4.58
CA ASP A 111 -41.75 15.08 4.49
C ASP A 111 -42.89 15.45 3.53
N PHE A 112 -43.92 16.11 4.07
CA PHE A 112 -45.10 16.59 3.34
C PHE A 112 -45.25 18.11 3.42
N SER A 113 -44.19 18.82 3.82
CA SER A 113 -44.22 20.29 3.97
C SER A 113 -44.63 21.01 2.68
N SER A 114 -44.33 20.44 1.51
CA SER A 114 -44.71 20.97 0.20
C SER A 114 -46.20 20.83 -0.16
N ASP A 115 -46.92 19.92 0.50
CA ASP A 115 -48.31 19.59 0.16
C ASP A 115 -49.33 20.41 0.99
N LEU A 116 -48.84 21.09 2.04
CA LEU A 116 -49.64 21.99 2.88
C LEU A 116 -49.98 23.27 2.08
N ARG A 117 -51.28 23.54 1.95
CA ARG A 117 -51.80 24.79 1.37
C ARG A 117 -52.40 25.64 2.49
N GLU A 118 -52.06 26.92 2.50
CA GLU A 118 -52.69 27.88 3.40
C GLU A 118 -54.17 28.00 3.04
N VAL A 119 -55.01 27.90 4.08
CA VAL A 119 -56.46 28.09 3.97
C VAL A 119 -56.74 29.51 4.43
N ASP A 120 -57.22 30.35 3.53
CA ASP A 120 -57.74 31.67 3.86
C ASP A 120 -59.10 31.50 4.56
N LEU A 121 -59.22 32.07 5.77
CA LEU A 121 -60.41 32.03 6.63
C LEU A 121 -61.26 33.30 6.46
#